data_AF-A0A8T4SKH9-F1
#
_entry.id   AF-A0A8T4SKH9-F1
#
_cell.length_a   1.000
_cell.length_b   1.000
_cell.length_c   1.000
_cell.angle_alpha   90.00
_cell.angle_beta   90.00
_cell.angle_gamma   90.00
#
_symmetry.space_group_name_H-M   'P 1'
#
loop_
_entity.id
_entity.type
_entity.pdbx_description
1 polymer ?
#
loop_
_entity_poly.entity_id
_entity_poly.type
_entity_poly.pdbx_seq_one_letter_code
_entity_poly.pdbx_strand_id
1 'polypeptide(L)'
;QDYFARIQKLFSEIEKKRAKENINNSKQVIESLVKELAQKDKITFTSLMPTYLKIAEKEKIPKHFENILNETKKLDDKKLSKQERDKILRESHELVRLLDDIIQRKLLLELQKLKLLIKHKDKTSEVIFTDTNAYFIMDLEKKEEIKKAKFHNDIISSLEPSKLEEFEEALKKAKRITLNSKLMDSLKKIYGDFEILI
;
A
#
# COMPACT_ATOMS: atom_id res chain seq x y z
N GLN A 1 52.66 2.71 14.82
CA GLN A 1 52.02 3.01 13.51
C GLN A 1 51.08 1.88 13.05
N ASP A 2 51.42 0.61 13.26
CA ASP A 2 50.57 -0.54 12.85
C ASP A 2 49.18 -0.62 13.49
N TYR A 3 49.02 -0.16 14.73
CA TYR A 3 47.74 -0.25 15.44
C TYR A 3 46.67 0.66 14.82
N PHE A 4 47.05 1.87 14.44
CA PHE A 4 46.14 2.84 13.81
C PHE A 4 45.74 2.37 12.40
N ALA A 5 46.69 1.81 11.64
CA ALA A 5 46.41 1.22 10.33
C ALA A 5 45.46 0.01 10.43
N ARG A 6 45.60 -0.83 11.47
CA ARG A 6 44.68 -1.94 11.76
C ARG A 6 43.26 -1.46 12.09
N ILE A 7 43.13 -0.42 12.92
CA ILE A 7 41.83 0.18 13.25
C ILE A 7 41.15 0.74 12.00
N GLN A 8 41.88 1.50 11.17
CA GLN A 8 41.32 2.05 9.93
C GLN A 8 40.87 0.95 8.96
N LYS A 9 41.62 -0.15 8.87
CA LYS A 9 41.25 -1.30 8.04
C LYS A 9 39.96 -1.97 8.55
N LEU A 10 39.84 -2.21 9.86
CA LEU A 10 38.64 -2.76 10.48
C LEU A 10 37.41 -1.88 10.24
N PHE A 11 37.53 -0.56 10.41
CA PHE A 11 36.43 0.36 10.09
C PHE A 11 36.02 0.29 8.62
N SER A 12 36.99 0.28 7.69
CA SER A 12 36.70 0.17 6.26
C SER A 12 35.99 -1.15 5.90
N GLU A 13 36.38 -2.25 6.53
CA GLU A 13 35.76 -3.56 6.33
C GLU A 13 34.33 -3.62 6.91
N ILE A 14 34.11 -3.05 8.10
CA ILE A 14 32.77 -2.92 8.71
C ILE A 14 31.87 -2.06 7.83
N GLU A 15 32.34 -0.90 7.35
CA GLU A 15 31.58 -0.03 6.44
C GLU A 15 31.19 -0.76 5.15
N LYS A 16 32.12 -1.49 4.53
CA LYS A 16 31.85 -2.28 3.31
C LYS A 16 30.81 -3.36 3.56
N LYS A 17 30.91 -4.07 4.69
CA LYS A 17 29.97 -5.14 5.06
C LYS A 17 28.55 -4.59 5.24
N ARG A 18 28.42 -3.51 6.02
CA ARG A 18 27.12 -2.83 6.24
C ARG A 18 26.53 -2.30 4.94
N ALA A 19 27.33 -1.67 4.08
CA ALA A 19 26.84 -1.15 2.82
C ALA A 19 26.34 -2.26 1.88
N LYS A 20 27.03 -3.40 1.83
CA LYS A 20 26.59 -4.57 1.05
C LYS A 20 25.27 -5.13 1.58
N GLU A 21 25.14 -5.24 2.90
CA GLU A 21 23.93 -5.69 3.57
C GLU A 21 22.74 -4.78 3.27
N ASN A 22 22.91 -3.46 3.39
CA ASN A 22 21.86 -2.49 3.10
C ASN A 22 21.36 -2.57 1.65
N ILE A 23 22.26 -2.77 0.68
CA ILE A 23 21.83 -2.87 -0.71
C ILE A 23 21.14 -4.21 -0.98
N ASN A 24 21.60 -5.30 -0.38
CA ASN A 24 20.91 -6.59 -0.46
C ASN A 24 19.50 -6.51 0.12
N ASN A 25 19.33 -5.84 1.26
CA ASN A 25 18.02 -5.59 1.86
C ASN A 25 17.14 -4.77 0.91
N SER A 26 17.70 -3.71 0.30
CA SER A 26 16.98 -2.90 -0.68
C SER A 26 16.50 -3.72 -1.88
N LYS A 27 17.35 -4.61 -2.40
CA LYS A 27 17.01 -5.52 -3.50
C LYS A 27 15.87 -6.47 -3.13
N GLN A 28 15.90 -7.04 -1.91
CA GLN A 28 14.83 -7.90 -1.42
C GLN A 28 13.50 -7.16 -1.28
N VAL A 29 13.53 -5.93 -0.76
CA VAL A 29 12.35 -5.07 -0.64
C VAL A 29 11.77 -4.75 -2.02
N ILE A 30 12.62 -4.32 -2.97
CA ILE A 30 12.19 -4.04 -4.35
C ILE A 30 11.58 -5.29 -4.99
N GLU A 31 12.18 -6.45 -4.81
CA GLU A 31 11.63 -7.71 -5.34
C GLU A 31 10.27 -8.05 -4.74
N SER A 32 10.09 -7.83 -3.43
CA SER A 32 8.81 -8.02 -2.75
C SER A 32 7.73 -7.09 -3.31
N LEU A 33 8.03 -5.80 -3.47
CA LEU A 33 7.09 -4.81 -3.99
C LEU A 33 6.72 -5.10 -5.45
N VAL A 34 7.69 -5.51 -6.28
CA VAL A 34 7.44 -5.94 -7.66
C VAL A 34 6.55 -7.17 -7.72
N LYS A 35 6.75 -8.16 -6.83
CA LYS A 35 5.87 -9.34 -6.74
C LYS A 35 4.45 -8.95 -6.37
N GLU A 36 4.27 -8.06 -5.39
CA GLU A 36 2.96 -7.58 -4.98
C GLU A 36 2.24 -6.84 -6.11
N LEU A 37 2.94 -5.92 -6.79
CA LEU A 37 2.40 -5.22 -7.95
C LEU A 37 2.04 -6.17 -9.08
N ALA A 38 2.88 -7.18 -9.35
CA ALA A 38 2.60 -8.20 -10.35
C ALA A 38 1.32 -8.97 -10.02
N GLN A 39 1.09 -9.34 -8.75
CA GLN A 39 -0.15 -10.00 -8.32
C GLN A 39 -1.37 -9.09 -8.54
N LYS A 40 -1.30 -7.82 -8.12
CA LYS A 40 -2.39 -6.84 -8.31
C LYS A 40 -2.70 -6.61 -9.79
N ASP A 41 -1.67 -6.55 -10.63
CA ASP A 41 -1.81 -6.35 -12.06
C ASP A 41 -2.06 -7.63 -12.87
N LYS A 42 -2.15 -8.79 -12.19
CA LYS A 42 -2.32 -10.13 -12.81
C LYS A 42 -1.22 -10.46 -13.82
N ILE A 43 0.01 -10.02 -13.54
CA ILE A 43 1.21 -10.29 -14.32
C ILE A 43 1.92 -11.51 -13.72
N THR A 44 2.22 -12.52 -14.52
CA THR A 44 3.03 -13.67 -14.07
C THR A 44 4.46 -13.21 -13.72
N PHE A 45 4.90 -13.52 -12.51
CA PHE A 45 6.27 -13.25 -12.07
C PHE A 45 7.21 -14.30 -12.67
N THR A 46 8.07 -13.89 -13.61
CA THR A 46 9.09 -14.77 -14.20
C THR A 46 10.46 -14.51 -13.58
N SER A 47 10.86 -13.24 -13.53
CA SER A 47 12.01 -12.75 -12.78
C SER A 47 11.88 -11.24 -12.56
N LEU A 48 12.68 -10.71 -11.64
CA LEU A 48 12.58 -9.31 -11.21
C LEU A 48 12.59 -8.30 -12.36
N MET A 49 13.54 -8.40 -13.31
CA MET A 49 13.70 -7.39 -14.37
C MET A 49 12.59 -7.43 -15.42
N PRO A 50 12.28 -8.57 -16.07
CA PRO A 50 11.19 -8.62 -17.05
C PRO A 50 9.82 -8.29 -16.43
N THR A 51 9.57 -8.70 -15.18
CA THR A 51 8.31 -8.36 -14.51
C THR A 51 8.25 -6.87 -14.16
N TYR A 52 9.35 -6.29 -13.69
CA TYR A 52 9.47 -4.85 -13.47
C TYR A 52 9.21 -4.05 -14.76
N LEU A 53 9.80 -4.44 -15.90
CA LEU A 53 9.61 -3.72 -17.17
C LEU A 53 8.14 -3.66 -17.61
N LYS A 54 7.38 -4.75 -17.43
CA LYS A 54 5.94 -4.77 -17.70
C LYS A 54 5.17 -3.81 -16.80
N ILE A 55 5.52 -3.75 -15.52
CA ILE A 55 4.92 -2.81 -14.56
C ILE A 55 5.31 -1.37 -14.91
N ALA A 56 6.57 -1.13 -15.24
CA ALA A 56 7.09 0.18 -15.61
C ALA A 56 6.41 0.74 -16.86
N GLU A 57 6.16 -0.09 -17.87
CA GLU A 57 5.41 0.30 -19.06
C GLU A 57 3.97 0.68 -18.71
N LYS A 58 3.29 -0.14 -17.90
CA LYS A 58 1.90 0.08 -17.48
C LYS A 58 1.73 1.35 -16.63
N GLU A 59 2.59 1.52 -15.63
CA GLU A 59 2.54 2.63 -14.67
C GLU A 59 3.27 3.88 -15.17
N LYS A 60 3.89 3.81 -16.36
CA LYS A 60 4.71 4.88 -16.97
C LYS A 60 5.87 5.32 -16.08
N ILE A 61 6.54 4.36 -15.45
CA ILE A 61 7.71 4.61 -14.61
C ILE A 61 8.87 5.10 -15.49
N PRO A 62 9.59 6.17 -15.09
CA PRO A 62 10.74 6.65 -15.84
C PRO A 62 11.85 5.60 -16.00
N LYS A 63 12.45 5.53 -17.19
CA LYS A 63 13.48 4.54 -17.54
C LYS A 63 14.72 4.56 -16.64
N HIS A 64 15.04 5.68 -16.00
CA HIS A 64 16.23 5.75 -15.13
C HIS A 64 16.16 4.75 -13.96
N PHE A 65 14.95 4.37 -13.51
CA PHE A 65 14.76 3.33 -12.49
C PHE A 65 15.10 1.91 -12.97
N GLU A 66 15.05 1.64 -14.28
CA GLU A 66 15.55 0.38 -14.84
C GLU A 66 17.07 0.25 -14.64
N ASN A 67 17.80 1.36 -14.77
CA ASN A 67 19.24 1.38 -14.54
C ASN A 67 19.57 1.06 -13.09
N ILE A 68 18.79 1.59 -12.15
CA ILE A 68 18.94 1.33 -10.71
C ILE A 68 18.81 -0.18 -10.44
N LEU A 69 17.76 -0.82 -10.97
CA LEU A 69 17.55 -2.25 -10.80
C LEU A 69 18.66 -3.10 -11.45
N ASN A 70 19.21 -2.66 -12.58
CA ASN A 70 20.37 -3.30 -13.21
C ASN A 70 21.67 -3.11 -12.38
N GLU A 71 21.87 -1.94 -11.79
CA GLU A 71 23.02 -1.64 -10.94
C GLU A 71 22.99 -2.45 -9.64
N THR A 72 21.81 -2.68 -9.05
CA THR A 72 21.67 -3.56 -7.88
C THR A 72 22.03 -5.04 -8.17
N LYS A 73 22.00 -5.49 -9.43
CA LYS A 73 22.48 -6.84 -9.80
C LYS A 73 24.00 -6.93 -9.92
N LYS A 74 24.66 -5.83 -10.32
CA LYS A 74 26.12 -5.79 -10.53
C LYS A 74 26.95 -5.82 -9.24
N LEU A 75 26.28 -5.77 -8.08
CA LEU A 75 26.91 -5.78 -6.76
C LEU A 75 27.57 -7.10 -6.36
N ASP A 76 27.13 -8.20 -6.97
CA ASP A 76 27.76 -9.49 -6.74
C ASP A 76 29.11 -9.62 -7.48
N ASP A 77 29.33 -8.82 -8.53
CA ASP A 77 30.47 -8.98 -9.47
C ASP A 77 31.55 -7.89 -9.40
N LYS A 78 31.33 -6.73 -8.75
CA LYS A 78 32.33 -5.63 -8.72
C LYS A 78 32.58 -5.02 -7.34
N LYS A 79 33.86 -4.73 -7.05
CA LYS A 79 34.28 -3.86 -5.95
C LYS A 79 33.89 -2.41 -6.26
N LEU A 80 32.68 -2.02 -5.88
CA LEU A 80 32.25 -0.62 -6.00
C LEU A 80 33.03 0.30 -5.04
N SER A 81 33.19 1.56 -5.43
CA SER A 81 33.62 2.65 -4.56
C SER A 81 32.55 2.98 -3.50
N LYS A 82 32.93 3.78 -2.48
CA LYS A 82 31.97 4.26 -1.48
C LYS A 82 30.89 5.14 -2.12
N GLN A 83 31.30 6.03 -3.03
CA GLN A 83 30.39 6.93 -3.75
C GLN A 83 29.36 6.18 -4.60
N GLU A 84 29.78 5.12 -5.32
CA GLU A 84 28.86 4.29 -6.11
C GLU A 84 27.87 3.54 -5.22
N ARG A 85 28.31 2.98 -4.08
CA ARG A 85 27.40 2.32 -3.13
C ARG A 85 26.36 3.27 -2.56
N ASP A 86 26.80 4.46 -2.14
CA ASP A 86 25.90 5.47 -1.56
C ASP A 86 24.89 5.99 -2.60
N LYS A 87 25.34 6.13 -3.86
CA LYS A 87 24.45 6.45 -4.98
C LYS A 87 23.38 5.37 -5.17
N ILE A 88 23.80 4.11 -5.32
CA ILE A 88 22.87 2.98 -5.53
C ILE A 88 21.88 2.86 -4.36
N LEU A 89 22.32 3.07 -3.12
CA LEU A 89 21.43 3.04 -1.96
C LEU A 89 20.36 4.13 -2.01
N ARG A 90 20.74 5.37 -2.31
CA ARG A 90 19.78 6.48 -2.43
C ARG A 90 18.77 6.22 -3.53
N GLU A 91 19.26 5.84 -4.71
CA GLU A 91 18.44 5.52 -5.88
C GLU A 91 17.51 4.32 -5.62
N SER A 92 17.98 3.30 -4.89
CA SER A 92 17.15 2.16 -4.49
C SER A 92 16.03 2.59 -3.54
N HIS A 93 16.29 3.50 -2.61
CA HIS A 93 15.24 4.03 -1.73
C HIS A 93 14.19 4.85 -2.49
N GLU A 94 14.60 5.62 -3.49
CA GLU A 94 13.67 6.33 -4.37
C GLU A 94 12.78 5.35 -5.14
N LEU A 95 13.36 4.26 -5.67
CA LEU A 95 12.59 3.21 -6.33
C LEU A 95 11.60 2.52 -5.36
N VAL A 96 12.04 2.21 -4.14
CA VAL A 96 11.17 1.61 -3.11
C VAL A 96 9.96 2.51 -2.83
N ARG A 97 10.19 3.81 -2.61
CA ARG A 97 9.10 4.77 -2.38
C ARG A 97 8.13 4.83 -3.55
N LEU A 98 8.65 4.92 -4.77
CA LEU A 98 7.81 4.94 -5.97
C LEU A 98 6.92 3.69 -6.08
N LEU A 99 7.49 2.50 -5.85
CA LEU A 99 6.73 1.25 -5.92
C LEU A 99 5.67 1.17 -4.82
N ASP A 100 6.01 1.58 -3.60
CA ASP A 100 5.07 1.64 -2.47
C ASP A 100 3.90 2.61 -2.75
N ASP A 101 4.20 3.81 -3.26
CA ASP A 101 3.18 4.80 -3.65
C ASP A 101 2.21 4.24 -4.71
N ILE A 102 2.73 3.48 -5.70
CA ILE A 102 1.89 2.83 -6.71
C ILE A 102 0.97 1.79 -6.07
N ILE A 103 1.48 0.97 -5.14
CA ILE A 103 0.68 -0.02 -4.40
C ILE A 103 -0.43 0.66 -3.61
N GLN A 104 -0.07 1.69 -2.83
CA GLN A 104 -1.01 2.44 -2.00
C GLN A 104 -2.08 3.15 -2.85
N ARG A 105 -1.68 3.75 -3.99
CA ARG A 105 -2.63 4.37 -4.92
C ARG A 105 -3.62 3.37 -5.49
N LYS A 106 -3.15 2.17 -5.89
CA LYS A 106 -4.04 1.11 -6.39
C LYS A 106 -5.01 0.66 -5.30
N LEU A 107 -4.52 0.45 -4.07
CA LEU A 107 -5.35 0.10 -2.93
C LEU A 107 -6.42 1.16 -2.65
N LEU A 108 -6.05 2.45 -2.69
CA LEU A 108 -6.99 3.53 -2.47
C LEU A 108 -8.08 3.57 -3.54
N LEU A 109 -7.73 3.41 -4.81
CA LEU A 109 -8.68 3.35 -5.93
C LEU A 109 -9.60 2.13 -5.82
N GLU A 110 -9.10 1.00 -5.35
CA GLU A 110 -9.92 -0.19 -5.07
C GLU A 110 -10.90 0.09 -3.94
N LEU A 111 -10.43 0.63 -2.82
CA LEU A 111 -11.28 0.97 -1.68
C LEU A 111 -12.34 2.01 -2.03
N GLN A 112 -12.01 3.03 -2.83
CA GLN A 112 -12.99 4.02 -3.31
C GLN A 112 -14.16 3.38 -4.06
N LYS A 113 -13.93 2.31 -4.83
CA LYS A 113 -14.99 1.57 -5.53
C LYS A 113 -15.86 0.72 -4.60
N LEU A 114 -15.39 0.45 -3.39
CA LEU A 114 -16.06 -0.41 -2.41
C LEU A 114 -16.76 0.41 -1.32
N LYS A 115 -16.39 1.68 -1.17
CA LYS A 115 -17.00 2.64 -0.26
C LYS A 115 -18.32 3.15 -0.84
N LEU A 116 -19.32 3.26 0.01
CA LEU A 116 -20.56 3.96 -0.29
C LEU A 116 -20.51 5.33 0.37
N LEU A 117 -20.53 6.39 -0.43
CA LEU A 117 -20.60 7.76 0.05
C LEU A 117 -22.06 8.19 0.15
N ILE A 118 -22.46 8.63 1.33
CA ILE A 118 -23.84 9.01 1.64
C ILE A 118 -23.84 10.46 2.10
N LYS A 119 -24.54 11.31 1.38
CA LYS A 119 -24.83 12.67 1.83
C LYS A 119 -26.16 12.67 2.57
N HIS A 120 -26.17 13.15 3.80
CA HIS A 120 -27.39 13.28 4.60
C HIS A 120 -27.33 14.58 5.38
N LYS A 121 -28.44 15.30 5.44
CA LYS A 121 -28.49 16.66 6.01
C LYS A 121 -27.36 17.51 5.39
N ASP A 122 -26.40 17.96 6.20
CA ASP A 122 -25.23 18.74 5.79
C ASP A 122 -23.91 17.98 5.97
N LYS A 123 -23.94 16.64 6.00
CA LYS A 123 -22.77 15.79 6.25
C LYS A 123 -22.57 14.78 5.14
N THR A 124 -21.30 14.41 4.95
CA THR A 124 -20.92 13.28 4.11
C THR A 124 -20.47 12.14 5.01
N SER A 125 -21.10 10.98 4.87
CA SER A 125 -20.72 9.74 5.53
C SER A 125 -20.11 8.77 4.55
N GLU A 126 -19.28 7.89 5.09
CA GLU A 126 -18.70 6.77 4.37
C GLU A 126 -19.19 5.47 5.01
N VAL A 127 -19.62 4.53 4.18
CA VAL A 127 -20.00 3.18 4.62
C VAL A 127 -19.17 2.16 3.87
N ILE A 128 -18.61 1.22 4.63
CA ILE A 128 -17.85 0.09 4.09
C ILE A 128 -18.52 -1.19 4.54
N PHE A 129 -18.71 -2.11 3.60
CA PHE A 129 -19.34 -3.39 3.89
C PHE A 129 -18.31 -4.52 3.83
N THR A 130 -18.44 -5.45 4.76
CA THR A 130 -17.72 -6.74 4.80
C THR A 130 -18.75 -7.87 4.73
N ASP A 131 -18.31 -9.12 4.85
CA ASP A 131 -19.24 -10.26 4.81
C ASP A 131 -20.24 -10.31 5.96
N THR A 132 -19.84 -9.85 7.14
CA THR A 132 -20.63 -10.00 8.36
C THR A 132 -20.97 -8.67 9.03
N ASN A 133 -20.26 -7.59 8.67
CA ASN A 133 -20.42 -6.28 9.29
C ASN A 133 -20.42 -5.15 8.26
N ALA A 134 -21.04 -4.03 8.62
CA ALA A 134 -20.91 -2.75 7.95
C ALA A 134 -20.28 -1.74 8.92
N TYR A 135 -19.38 -0.90 8.41
CA TYR A 135 -18.68 0.12 9.17
C TYR A 135 -19.04 1.49 8.63
N PHE A 136 -19.22 2.45 9.52
CA PHE A 136 -19.79 3.75 9.24
C PHE A 136 -18.88 4.84 9.81
N ILE A 137 -18.49 5.77 8.95
CA ILE A 137 -17.94 7.06 9.36
C ILE A 137 -19.05 8.07 9.12
N MET A 138 -19.67 8.55 10.20
CA MET A 138 -20.89 9.36 10.12
C MET A 138 -20.64 10.79 9.62
N ASP A 139 -19.40 11.26 9.70
CA ASP A 139 -19.01 12.61 9.27
C ASP A 139 -17.54 12.56 8.82
N LEU A 140 -17.30 12.79 7.53
CA LEU A 140 -15.94 12.81 6.98
C LEU A 140 -15.17 14.08 7.36
N GLU A 141 -15.86 15.18 7.70
CA GLU A 141 -15.23 16.45 8.05
C GLU A 141 -14.87 16.49 9.54
N LYS A 142 -15.69 15.86 10.38
CA LYS A 142 -15.42 15.66 11.80
C LYS A 142 -15.01 14.20 11.99
N LYS A 143 -13.71 13.91 11.95
CA LYS A 143 -13.10 12.57 12.15
C LYS A 143 -13.44 11.94 13.50
N GLU A 144 -14.70 11.69 13.79
CA GLU A 144 -15.13 11.15 15.07
C GLU A 144 -16.20 10.06 14.89
N GLU A 145 -15.87 8.93 15.51
CA GLU A 145 -16.66 7.71 15.70
C GLU A 145 -16.87 6.85 14.45
N ILE A 146 -15.97 5.88 14.31
CA ILE A 146 -16.25 4.70 13.49
C ILE A 146 -17.30 3.87 14.24
N LYS A 147 -18.44 3.64 13.60
CA LYS A 147 -19.48 2.74 14.10
C LYS A 147 -19.48 1.46 13.29
N LYS A 148 -19.91 0.37 13.90
CA LYS A 148 -20.12 -0.92 13.23
C LYS A 148 -21.54 -1.41 13.47
N ALA A 149 -22.05 -2.19 12.54
CA ALA A 149 -23.27 -2.96 12.71
C ALA A 149 -23.11 -4.32 12.03
N LYS A 150 -23.85 -5.32 12.48
CA LYS A 150 -23.96 -6.58 11.76
C LYS A 150 -24.66 -6.34 10.43
N PHE A 151 -24.13 -6.97 9.39
CA PHE A 151 -24.64 -6.91 8.03
C PHE A 151 -24.91 -8.32 7.56
N HIS A 152 -26.19 -8.64 7.33
CA HIS A 152 -26.60 -9.96 6.85
C HIS A 152 -27.85 -9.84 5.97
N ASN A 153 -27.85 -10.50 4.82
CA ASN A 153 -28.94 -10.47 3.83
C ASN A 153 -29.44 -9.05 3.51
N ASP A 154 -28.49 -8.13 3.32
CA ASP A 154 -28.74 -6.72 2.99
C ASP A 154 -29.48 -5.91 4.08
N ILE A 155 -29.48 -6.42 5.32
CA ILE A 155 -30.06 -5.76 6.49
C ILE A 155 -28.95 -5.35 7.44
N ILE A 156 -29.04 -4.12 7.96
CA ILE A 156 -28.10 -3.54 8.92
C ILE A 156 -28.75 -3.55 10.30
N SER A 157 -28.04 -4.06 11.32
CA SER A 157 -28.49 -4.03 12.72
C SER A 157 -28.31 -2.64 13.36
N SER A 158 -28.55 -2.54 14.67
CA SER A 158 -28.18 -1.35 15.45
C SER A 158 -26.69 -1.04 15.33
N LEU A 159 -26.37 0.26 15.31
CA LEU A 159 -25.00 0.77 15.31
C LEU A 159 -24.38 0.66 16.70
N GLU A 160 -23.16 0.17 16.75
CA GLU A 160 -22.32 0.05 17.94
C GLU A 160 -20.98 0.78 17.70
N PRO A 161 -20.30 1.28 18.74
CA PRO A 161 -18.95 1.82 18.59
C PRO A 161 -17.98 0.76 18.03
N SER A 162 -17.06 1.18 17.17
CA SER A 162 -15.98 0.34 16.64
C SER A 162 -14.61 0.92 16.97
N LYS A 163 -13.64 0.03 17.13
CA LYS A 163 -12.24 0.40 17.34
C LYS A 163 -11.55 0.64 16.00
N LEU A 164 -10.49 1.44 16.00
CA LEU A 164 -9.71 1.72 14.79
C LEU A 164 -9.13 0.43 14.18
N GLU A 165 -8.62 -0.48 15.01
CA GLU A 165 -8.02 -1.73 14.54
C GLU A 165 -9.05 -2.64 13.84
N GLU A 166 -10.31 -2.64 14.31
CA GLU A 166 -11.39 -3.39 13.67
C GLU A 166 -11.72 -2.82 12.28
N PHE A 167 -11.70 -1.50 12.15
CA PHE A 167 -11.94 -0.82 10.89
C PHE A 167 -10.81 -1.06 9.88
N GLU A 168 -9.55 -1.03 10.31
CA GLU A 168 -8.41 -1.35 9.46
C GLU A 168 -8.46 -2.79 8.93
N GLU A 169 -8.84 -3.74 9.80
CA GLU A 169 -9.12 -5.12 9.39
C GLU A 169 -10.29 -5.22 8.41
N ALA A 170 -11.31 -4.37 8.57
CA ALA A 170 -12.47 -4.32 7.69
C ALA A 170 -12.11 -3.78 6.30
N LEU A 171 -11.23 -2.78 6.20
CA LEU A 171 -10.75 -2.25 4.92
C LEU A 171 -10.13 -3.35 4.04
N LYS A 172 -9.38 -4.28 4.64
CA LYS A 172 -8.78 -5.42 3.92
C LYS A 172 -9.83 -6.43 3.41
N LYS A 173 -11.00 -6.48 4.05
CA LYS A 173 -12.11 -7.41 3.77
C LYS A 173 -13.31 -6.70 3.11
N ALA A 174 -13.12 -5.46 2.68
CA ALA A 174 -14.17 -4.67 2.07
C ALA A 174 -14.66 -5.35 0.80
N LYS A 175 -15.97 -5.32 0.58
CA LYS A 175 -16.60 -5.91 -0.60
C LYS A 175 -17.55 -4.95 -1.28
N ARG A 176 -17.76 -5.17 -2.58
CA ARG A 176 -18.73 -4.42 -3.36
C ARG A 176 -20.12 -4.86 -2.97
N ILE A 177 -21.01 -3.91 -2.75
CA ILE A 177 -22.43 -4.19 -2.49
C ILE A 177 -23.29 -3.74 -3.64
N THR A 178 -24.44 -4.39 -3.78
CA THR A 178 -25.51 -3.96 -4.69
C THR A 178 -26.60 -3.31 -3.85
N LEU A 179 -26.95 -2.07 -4.18
CA LEU A 179 -28.03 -1.37 -3.50
C LEU A 179 -29.38 -1.94 -3.94
N ASN A 180 -30.01 -2.71 -3.04
CA ASN A 180 -31.39 -3.18 -3.21
C ASN A 180 -32.34 -2.46 -2.24
N SER A 181 -33.64 -2.69 -2.39
CA SER A 181 -34.66 -2.04 -1.57
C SER A 181 -34.45 -2.24 -0.06
N LYS A 182 -34.09 -3.46 0.37
CA LYS A 182 -33.87 -3.78 1.79
C LYS A 182 -32.71 -3.00 2.39
N LEU A 183 -31.62 -2.85 1.63
CA LEU A 183 -30.47 -2.07 2.06
C LEU A 183 -30.79 -0.58 2.10
N MET A 184 -31.51 -0.07 1.09
CA MET A 184 -31.98 1.32 1.07
C MET A 184 -32.87 1.64 2.27
N ASP A 185 -33.80 0.75 2.61
CA ASP A 185 -34.66 0.89 3.79
C ASP A 185 -33.85 0.87 5.10
N SER A 186 -32.83 0.00 5.17
CA SER A 186 -31.93 -0.07 6.33
C SER A 186 -31.09 1.20 6.49
N LEU A 187 -30.56 1.73 5.40
CA LEU A 187 -29.83 3.01 5.39
C LEU A 187 -30.76 4.18 5.73
N LYS A 188 -32.01 4.17 5.26
CA LYS A 188 -33.02 5.19 5.59
C LYS A 188 -33.34 5.23 7.08
N LYS A 189 -33.36 4.07 7.75
CA LYS A 189 -33.53 4.00 9.21
C LYS A 189 -32.34 4.62 9.97
N ILE A 190 -31.14 4.61 9.38
CA ILE A 190 -29.92 5.12 10.01
C ILE A 190 -29.76 6.63 9.75
N TYR A 191 -29.88 7.04 8.50
CA TYR A 191 -29.56 8.39 8.04
C TYR A 191 -30.78 9.30 7.91
N GLY A 192 -32.00 8.75 7.86
CA GLY A 192 -33.19 9.49 7.44
C GLY A 192 -33.21 9.67 5.93
N ASP A 193 -33.51 10.88 5.45
CA ASP A 193 -33.38 11.20 4.04
C ASP A 193 -31.90 11.39 3.67
N PHE A 194 -31.48 10.75 2.58
CA PHE A 194 -30.09 10.74 2.13
C PHE A 194 -29.98 10.66 0.60
N GLU A 195 -28.84 11.07 0.10
CA GLU A 195 -28.42 10.94 -1.29
C GLU A 195 -27.17 10.06 -1.36
N ILE A 196 -27.08 9.22 -2.38
CA ILE A 196 -25.87 8.43 -2.64
C ILE A 196 -25.01 9.18 -3.64
N LEU A 197 -23.75 9.40 -3.27
CA LEU A 197 -22.75 9.96 -4.17
C LEU A 197 -22.07 8.79 -4.91
N ILE A 198 -22.17 8.79 -6.25
CA ILE A 198 -21.58 7.78 -7.15
C ILE A 198 -20.29 8.33 -7.75
#